data_AF-A0A920GS87-F1
#
_entry.id   AF-A0A920GS87-F1
#
_cell.length_a   1.000
_cell.length_b   1.000
_cell.length_c   1.000
_cell.angle_alpha   90.00
_cell.angle_beta   90.00
_cell.angle_gamma   90.00
#
_symmetry.space_group_name_H-M   'P 1'
#
loop_
_entity.id
_entity.type
_entity.pdbx_description
1 polymer ?
#
loop_
_entity_poly.entity_id
_entity_poly.type
_entity_poly.pdbx_seq_one_letter_code
_entity_poly.pdbx_strand_id
1 'polypeptide(L)'
;MSRKLLSYTAIGLILGSTAIADVPKVAVDIAPVHSLVSRVMEGVGSPKLIIPAGASPHEYSLRPSEAKSLQDADMVIWMGEDLAPWMENSIETLSKMRSHNSS
;
A
#
# COMPACT_ATOMS: atom_id res chain seq x y z
N MET A 1 19.95 -33.78 -40.53
CA MET A 1 19.23 -33.81 -39.24
C MET A 1 19.68 -32.65 -38.32
N SER A 2 19.49 -31.37 -38.71
CA SER A 2 20.14 -30.24 -38.00
C SER A 2 19.27 -28.99 -37.79
N ARG A 3 17.96 -29.06 -38.08
CA ARG A 3 17.04 -27.92 -37.87
C ARG A 3 16.24 -28.00 -36.58
N LYS A 4 16.15 -29.19 -35.96
CA LYS A 4 15.42 -29.39 -34.70
C LYS A 4 16.24 -29.04 -33.45
N LEU A 5 17.57 -29.01 -33.56
CA LEU A 5 18.47 -28.66 -32.45
C LEU A 5 18.46 -27.16 -32.13
N LEU A 6 18.26 -26.30 -33.15
CA LEU A 6 18.14 -24.84 -32.96
C LEU A 6 16.85 -24.43 -32.22
N SER A 7 15.79 -25.23 -32.29
CA SER A 7 14.54 -24.95 -31.55
C SER A 7 14.63 -25.25 -30.06
N TYR A 8 15.52 -26.16 -29.63
CA TYR A 8 15.61 -26.55 -28.21
C TYR A 8 16.35 -25.52 -27.35
N THR A 9 17.26 -24.74 -27.93
CA THR A 9 18.06 -23.75 -27.19
C THR A 9 17.28 -22.49 -26.81
N ALA A 10 16.17 -22.19 -27.50
CA ALA A 10 15.37 -20.98 -27.26
C ALA A 10 14.47 -21.06 -26.01
N ILE A 11 14.21 -22.26 -25.48
CA ILE A 11 13.32 -22.47 -24.32
C ILE A 11 13.99 -22.11 -22.99
N GLY A 12 15.33 -22.12 -22.92
CA GLY A 12 16.07 -21.84 -21.69
C GLY A 12 16.14 -20.37 -21.27
N LEU A 13 15.80 -19.42 -22.15
CA LEU A 13 16.02 -17.99 -21.90
C LEU A 13 14.87 -17.28 -21.15
N ILE A 14 13.73 -17.93 -20.96
CA ILE A 14 12.51 -17.30 -20.41
C ILE A 14 12.38 -17.49 -18.89
N LEU A 15 13.20 -18.35 -18.28
CA LEU A 15 13.03 -18.79 -16.88
C LEU A 15 13.67 -17.89 -15.80
N GLY A 16 14.22 -16.71 -16.15
CA GLY A 16 15.12 -15.97 -15.26
C GLY A 16 14.82 -14.49 -14.96
N SER A 17 13.65 -13.96 -15.31
CA SER A 17 13.35 -12.54 -15.00
C SER A 17 13.03 -12.38 -13.51
N THR A 18 13.96 -11.81 -12.74
CA THR A 18 13.66 -11.30 -11.39
C THR A 18 12.69 -10.12 -11.53
N ALA A 19 11.44 -10.31 -11.12
CA ALA A 19 10.48 -9.21 -11.06
C ALA A 19 10.94 -8.23 -9.97
N ILE A 20 11.38 -7.03 -10.38
CA ILE A 20 11.60 -5.90 -9.48
C ILE A 20 10.24 -5.19 -9.37
N ALA A 21 9.61 -5.29 -8.20
CA ALA A 21 8.40 -4.55 -7.88
C ALA A 21 8.76 -3.42 -6.93
N ASP A 22 8.15 -2.25 -7.13
CA ASP A 22 8.24 -1.16 -6.17
C ASP A 22 7.57 -1.56 -4.84
N VAL A 23 8.13 -1.05 -3.74
CA VAL A 23 7.56 -1.27 -2.41
C VAL A 23 6.25 -0.47 -2.31
N PRO A 24 5.11 -1.12 -2.03
CA PRO A 24 3.84 -0.41 -1.94
C PRO A 24 3.84 0.55 -0.74
N LYS A 25 3.29 1.74 -0.95
CA LYS A 25 3.00 2.69 0.14
C LYS A 25 1.74 2.23 0.86
N VAL A 26 1.91 1.69 2.06
CA VAL A 26 0.80 1.22 2.89
C VAL A 26 0.48 2.23 3.99
N ALA A 27 -0.78 2.60 4.14
CA ALA A 27 -1.29 3.37 5.27
C ALA A 27 -2.15 2.48 6.18
N VAL A 28 -2.08 2.71 7.49
CA VAL A 28 -2.81 1.95 8.51
C VAL A 28 -3.45 2.88 9.53
N ASP A 29 -4.62 2.52 10.04
CA ASP A 29 -5.40 3.36 10.95
C ASP A 29 -4.75 3.49 12.34
N ILE A 30 -4.59 2.38 13.07
CA ILE A 30 -4.23 2.35 14.49
C ILE A 30 -2.96 1.54 14.79
N ALA A 31 -2.35 1.82 15.95
CA ALA A 31 -1.08 1.22 16.36
C ALA A 31 -1.04 -0.32 16.39
N PRO A 32 -2.10 -1.04 16.84
CA PRO A 32 -2.13 -2.50 16.76
C PRO A 32 -2.01 -3.02 15.32
N VAL A 33 -2.76 -2.44 14.38
CA VAL A 33 -2.70 -2.83 12.95
C VAL A 33 -1.34 -2.49 12.36
N HIS A 34 -0.79 -1.32 12.70
CA HIS A 34 0.57 -0.93 12.30
C HIS A 34 1.63 -1.95 12.71
N SER A 35 1.56 -2.50 13.92
CA SER A 35 2.52 -3.51 14.38
C SER A 35 2.46 -4.78 13.52
N LEU A 36 1.24 -5.26 13.21
CA LEU A 36 1.05 -6.45 12.38
C LEU A 36 1.57 -6.23 10.95
N VAL A 37 1.19 -5.11 10.33
CA VAL A 37 1.59 -4.79 8.96
C VAL A 37 3.10 -4.51 8.88
N SER A 38 3.69 -3.87 9.89
CA SER A 38 5.16 -3.69 9.96
C SER A 38 5.90 -5.02 9.95
N ARG A 39 5.37 -6.04 10.64
CA ARG A 39 5.96 -7.38 10.65
C ARG A 39 5.85 -8.07 9.29
N VAL A 40 4.75 -7.85 8.57
CA VAL A 40 4.57 -8.36 7.19
C VAL A 40 5.52 -7.66 6.21
N MET A 41 5.77 -6.37 6.39
CA MET A 41 6.63 -5.55 5.53
C MET A 41 8.11 -5.56 5.91
N GLU A 42 8.51 -6.38 6.89
CA GLU A 42 9.89 -6.44 7.35
C GLU A 42 10.86 -6.77 6.21
N GLY A 43 11.93 -5.97 6.09
CA GLY A 43 12.93 -6.13 5.02
C GLY A 43 12.56 -5.49 3.68
N VAL A 44 11.33 -4.99 3.50
CA VAL A 44 10.90 -4.29 2.27
C VAL A 44 10.42 -2.86 2.52
N GLY A 45 9.83 -2.56 3.68
CA GLY A 45 9.37 -1.21 4.00
C GLY A 45 8.68 -1.10 5.35
N SER A 46 7.92 -0.02 5.55
CA SER A 46 7.13 0.20 6.77
C SER A 46 5.82 0.90 6.44
N PRO A 47 4.68 0.52 7.03
CA PRO A 47 3.43 1.24 6.85
C PRO A 47 3.47 2.63 7.52
N LYS A 48 2.60 3.53 7.08
CA LYS A 48 2.36 4.84 7.71
C LYS A 48 1.16 4.77 8.65
N LEU A 49 1.39 5.03 9.94
CA LEU A 49 0.33 5.15 10.93
C LEU A 49 -0.42 6.48 10.76
N ILE A 50 -1.73 6.42 10.61
CA ILE A 50 -2.59 7.59 10.41
C ILE A 50 -3.06 8.20 11.73
N ILE A 51 -3.45 7.38 12.70
CA ILE A 51 -3.92 7.83 14.01
C ILE A 51 -2.81 7.57 15.03
N PRO A 52 -2.12 8.62 15.53
CA PRO A 52 -1.04 8.46 16.48
C PRO A 52 -1.49 7.73 17.75
N ALA A 53 -0.56 7.03 18.40
CA ALA A 53 -0.83 6.41 19.68
C ALA A 53 -1.32 7.45 20.71
N GLY A 54 -2.40 7.11 21.42
CA GLY A 54 -3.03 7.99 22.41
C GLY A 54 -4.09 8.95 21.83
N ALA A 55 -4.25 9.04 20.51
CA ALA A 55 -5.38 9.72 19.90
C ALA A 55 -6.59 8.77 19.80
N SER A 56 -7.79 9.33 19.93
CA SER A 56 -9.04 8.55 19.79
C SER A 56 -9.35 8.27 18.32
N PRO A 57 -9.54 7.00 17.90
CA PRO A 57 -9.92 6.68 16.53
C PRO A 57 -11.31 7.17 16.13
N HIS A 58 -12.22 7.35 17.10
CA HIS A 58 -13.60 7.76 16.81
C HIS A 58 -13.72 9.22 16.36
N GLU A 59 -12.79 10.09 16.76
CA GLU A 59 -12.88 11.55 16.58
C GLU A 59 -11.53 12.19 16.18
N TYR A 60 -10.81 11.56 15.26
CA TYR A 60 -9.52 12.07 14.81
C TYR A 60 -9.65 13.04 13.63
N SER A 61 -8.91 14.15 13.67
CA SER A 61 -8.81 15.10 12.56
C SER A 61 -7.45 14.96 11.89
N LEU A 62 -7.46 14.69 10.58
CA LEU A 62 -6.25 14.47 9.81
C LEU A 62 -5.38 15.72 9.77
N ARG A 63 -4.10 15.54 10.11
CA ARG A 63 -3.05 16.50 9.78
C ARG A 63 -2.78 16.46 8.26
N PRO A 64 -2.29 17.57 7.68
CA PRO A 64 -1.93 17.59 6.25
C PRO A 64 -1.00 16.45 5.82
N SER A 65 -0.04 16.07 6.67
CA SER A 65 0.89 14.95 6.40
C SER A 65 0.21 13.57 6.39
N GLU A 66 -0.83 13.38 7.20
CA GLU A 66 -1.59 12.13 7.28
C GLU A 66 -2.54 12.02 6.09
N ALA A 67 -3.23 13.12 5.76
CA ALA A 67 -4.03 13.21 4.52
C ALA A 67 -3.17 12.93 3.29
N LYS A 68 -1.94 13.48 3.23
CA LYS A 68 -1.00 13.17 2.15
C LYS A 68 -0.58 11.70 2.14
N SER A 69 -0.36 11.10 3.31
CA SER A 69 -0.03 9.67 3.42
C SER A 69 -1.16 8.78 2.91
N LEU A 70 -2.43 9.12 3.20
CA LEU A 70 -3.60 8.43 2.66
C LEU A 70 -3.75 8.62 1.14
N GLN A 71 -3.55 9.86 0.65
CA GLN A 71 -3.65 10.17 -0.77
C GLN A 71 -2.58 9.46 -1.62
N ASP A 72 -1.39 9.30 -1.07
CA ASP A 72 -0.26 8.67 -1.76
C ASP A 72 -0.21 7.15 -1.59
N ALA A 73 -1.03 6.58 -0.70
CA ALA A 73 -1.05 5.16 -0.41
C ALA A 73 -1.51 4.35 -1.63
N ASP A 74 -0.81 3.25 -1.90
CA ASP A 74 -1.25 2.23 -2.84
C ASP A 74 -2.25 1.27 -2.18
N MET A 75 -2.21 1.18 -0.84
CA MET A 75 -3.12 0.37 -0.03
C MET A 75 -3.37 1.00 1.34
N VAL A 76 -4.63 0.97 1.78
CA VAL A 76 -5.04 1.35 3.14
C VAL A 76 -5.58 0.12 3.86
N ILE A 77 -5.05 -0.18 5.04
CA ILE A 77 -5.53 -1.27 5.91
C ILE A 77 -6.11 -0.64 7.16
N TRP A 78 -7.40 -0.87 7.39
CA TRP A 78 -8.13 -0.31 8.52
C TRP A 78 -9.01 -1.35 9.20
N MET A 79 -9.49 -1.04 10.41
CA MET A 79 -10.43 -1.88 11.13
C MET A 79 -11.89 -1.68 10.66
N GLY A 80 -12.17 -0.57 9.97
CA GLY A 80 -13.49 -0.20 9.48
C GLY A 80 -14.20 0.85 10.32
N GLU A 81 -15.48 1.06 10.01
CA GLU A 81 -16.32 2.13 10.54
C GLU A 81 -16.55 2.05 12.06
N ASP A 82 -16.56 0.84 12.63
CA ASP A 82 -16.76 0.62 14.08
C ASP A 82 -15.70 1.34 14.93
N LEU A 83 -14.50 1.53 14.38
CA LEU A 83 -13.39 2.17 15.08
C LEU A 83 -13.10 3.58 14.57
N ALA A 84 -13.10 3.76 13.24
CA ALA A 84 -12.76 5.03 12.59
C ALA A 84 -13.82 5.41 11.52
N PRO A 85 -15.04 5.79 11.93
CA PRO A 85 -16.17 6.02 11.01
C PRO A 85 -15.93 7.16 10.03
N TRP A 86 -15.12 8.15 10.42
CA TRP A 86 -14.75 9.29 9.56
C TRP A 86 -13.81 8.91 8.41
N MET A 87 -13.15 7.75 8.49
CA MET A 87 -12.06 7.42 7.59
C MET A 87 -12.58 7.09 6.19
N GLU A 88 -13.82 6.56 6.05
CA GLU A 88 -14.38 6.17 4.76
C GLU A 88 -14.52 7.36 3.83
N ASN A 89 -15.25 8.38 4.31
CA ASN A 89 -15.40 9.65 3.61
C ASN A 89 -14.04 10.31 3.29
N SER A 90 -13.06 10.14 4.17
CA SER A 90 -11.72 10.69 3.98
C SER A 90 -10.97 10.00 2.84
N ILE A 91 -10.99 8.66 2.79
CA ILE A 91 -10.34 7.87 1.74
C ILE A 91 -11.02 8.16 0.39
N GLU A 92 -12.34 8.18 0.32
CA GLU A 92 -13.07 8.48 -0.91
C GLU A 92 -12.74 9.86 -1.48
N THR A 93 -12.73 10.87 -0.60
CA THR A 93 -12.40 12.25 -0.97
C THR A 93 -10.98 12.36 -1.51
N LEU A 94 -10.01 11.78 -0.81
CA LEU A 94 -8.59 11.83 -1.19
C LEU A 94 -8.30 11.03 -2.47
N SER A 95 -8.96 9.90 -2.66
CA SER A 95 -8.88 9.09 -3.88
C SER A 95 -9.39 9.88 -5.10
N LYS A 96 -10.54 10.55 -4.97
CA LYS A 96 -11.09 11.41 -6.02
C LYS A 96 -10.14 12.57 -6.34
N MET A 97 -9.51 13.20 -5.34
CA MET A 97 -8.54 14.28 -5.59
C MET A 97 -7.30 13.77 -6.34
N ARG A 98 -6.81 12.57 -6.00
CA ARG A 98 -5.68 11.95 -6.70
C ARG A 98 -5.98 11.75 -8.19
N SER A 99 -7.16 11.23 -8.54
CA SER A 99 -7.53 10.97 -9.94
C SER A 99 -7.62 12.26 -10.78
N HIS A 100 -8.05 13.37 -10.16
CA HIS A 100 -8.11 14.67 -10.83
C HIS A 100 -6.71 15.26 -11.08
N ASN A 101 -5.75 15.02 -10.19
CA ASN A 101 -4.39 15.59 -10.32
C ASN A 101 -3.46 14.76 -11.24
N SER A 102 -3.87 13.55 -11.62
CA SER A 102 -3.14 12.67 -12.54
C SER A 102 -3.63 12.75 -14.00
N SER A 103 -4.64 13.59 -14.27
CA SER A 103 -5.22 13.84 -15.60
C SER A 103 -4.70 15.17 -16.16
#